data_AF-A0A3D3PSV3-F1
#
_entry.id   AF-A0A3D3PSV3-F1
#
_cell.length_a   1.000
_cell.length_b   1.000
_cell.length_c   1.000
_cell.angle_alpha   90.00
_cell.angle_beta   90.00
_cell.angle_gamma   90.00
#
_symmetry.space_group_name_H-M   'P 1'
#
loop_
_entity.id
_entity.type
_entity.pdbx_description
1 polymer ?
#
loop_
_entity_poly.entity_id
_entity_poly.type
_entity_poly.pdbx_seq_one_letter_code
_entity_poly.pdbx_strand_id
1 'polypeptide(L)'
;MTKTKWRDAAAGLIVPLVLILLWQAVCLLGWINPLKLPSPFAVAQRWVQYLLPVDPYTGSGSWLSWAFSGELVGDAIGSMVRVAMGFAVGAGLALPLGLLMGASQRVYGKMYILVQVLRPIPPSAYTPLAMLWFGL
;
A
#
# COMPACT_ATOMS: atom_id res chain seq x y z
N MET A 1 -7.31 -20.97 25.56
CA MET A 1 -6.09 -20.17 25.24
C MET A 1 -4.89 -21.11 25.29
N THR A 2 -4.49 -21.66 24.15
CA THR A 2 -3.36 -22.60 24.06
C THR A 2 -2.06 -21.85 24.35
N LYS A 3 -1.32 -22.28 25.37
CA LYS A 3 0.03 -21.77 25.64
C LYS A 3 0.90 -22.17 24.44
N THR A 4 1.08 -21.27 23.48
CA THR A 4 2.03 -21.45 22.39
C THR A 4 3.39 -21.69 23.03
N LYS A 5 3.86 -22.94 22.99
CA LYS A 5 5.20 -23.25 23.51
C LYS A 5 6.15 -22.55 22.56
N TRP A 6 7.05 -21.72 23.07
CA TRP A 6 8.07 -21.02 22.29
C TRP A 6 8.83 -21.92 21.29
N ARG A 7 8.87 -23.22 21.57
CA ARG A 7 9.40 -24.29 20.69
C ARG A 7 8.62 -24.44 19.38
N ASP A 8 7.29 -24.33 19.41
CA ASP A 8 6.43 -24.46 18.24
C ASP A 8 6.53 -23.21 17.35
N ALA A 9 6.66 -22.04 17.96
CA ALA A 9 6.95 -20.80 17.25
C ALA A 9 8.35 -20.82 16.60
N ALA A 10 9.36 -21.32 17.32
CA ALA A 10 10.71 -21.50 16.78
C ALA A 10 10.74 -22.51 15.62
N ALA A 11 9.98 -23.62 15.73
CA ALA A 11 9.84 -24.58 14.63
C ALA A 11 9.17 -23.97 13.39
N GLY A 12 8.16 -23.11 13.59
CA GLY A 12 7.49 -22.39 12.49
C GLY A 12 8.39 -21.40 11.74
N LEU A 13 9.44 -20.88 12.39
CA LEU A 13 10.41 -19.95 11.79
C LEU A 13 11.46 -20.65 10.91
N ILE A 14 11.63 -21.97 11.03
CA ILE A 14 12.67 -22.71 10.28
C ILE A 14 12.44 -22.57 8.77
N VAL A 15 11.21 -22.81 8.31
CA VAL A 15 10.87 -22.76 6.88
C VAL A 15 11.15 -21.39 6.26
N PRO A 16 10.63 -20.26 6.78
CA PRO A 16 10.92 -18.95 6.19
C PRO A 16 12.40 -18.57 6.28
N LEU A 17 13.11 -18.94 7.35
CA LEU A 17 14.55 -18.68 7.45
C LEU A 17 15.35 -19.43 6.38
N VAL A 18 15.04 -20.72 6.17
CA VAL A 18 15.69 -21.52 5.12
C VAL A 18 15.44 -20.90 3.75
N LEU A 19 14.21 -20.45 3.47
CA LEU A 19 13.89 -19.77 2.21
C LEU A 19 14.69 -18.48 2.01
N ILE A 20 14.80 -17.64 3.05
CA ILE A 20 15.58 -16.39 2.98
C ILE A 20 17.07 -16.68 2.78
N LEU A 21 17.62 -17.69 3.46
CA LEU A 21 19.02 -18.08 3.32
C LEU A 21 19.32 -18.63 1.92
N LEU A 22 18.43 -19.47 1.39
CA LEU A 22 18.55 -19.96 0.01
C LEU A 22 18.47 -18.81 -0.99
N TRP A 23 17.52 -17.89 -0.82
CA TRP A 23 17.39 -16.71 -1.67
C TRP A 23 18.66 -15.84 -1.61
N GLN A 24 19.18 -15.55 -0.40
CA GLN A 24 20.42 -14.83 -0.22
C GLN A 24 21.60 -15.54 -0.90
N ALA A 25 21.72 -16.86 -0.76
CA ALA A 25 22.79 -17.65 -1.37
C ALA A 25 22.71 -17.60 -2.91
N VAL A 26 21.53 -17.78 -3.50
CA VAL A 26 21.31 -17.71 -4.96
C VAL A 26 21.73 -16.35 -5.51
N CYS A 27 21.39 -15.26 -4.81
CA CYS A 27 21.80 -13.91 -5.20
C CYS A 27 23.31 -13.68 -5.05
N LEU A 28 23.94 -14.18 -3.98
CA LEU A 28 25.39 -14.06 -3.75
C LEU A 28 26.20 -14.86 -4.76
N LEU A 29 25.71 -16.03 -5.18
CA LEU A 29 26.33 -16.88 -6.20
C LEU A 29 26.18 -16.32 -7.62
N GLY A 30 25.45 -15.20 -7.80
CA GLY A 30 25.28 -14.54 -9.09
C GLY A 30 24.40 -15.31 -10.07
N TRP A 31 23.63 -16.30 -9.61
CA TRP A 31 22.77 -17.11 -10.47
C TRP A 31 21.60 -16.32 -11.07
N ILE A 32 21.21 -15.21 -10.43
CA ILE A 32 20.14 -14.32 -10.87
C ILE A 32 20.67 -12.90 -10.95
N ASN A 33 20.32 -12.18 -12.01
CA ASN A 33 20.69 -10.77 -12.16
C ASN A 33 20.14 -9.93 -10.98
N PRO A 34 20.98 -9.21 -10.23
CA PRO A 34 20.56 -8.40 -9.08
C PRO A 34 19.52 -7.32 -9.40
N LEU A 35 19.42 -6.89 -10.66
CA LEU A 35 18.39 -5.94 -11.10
C LEU A 35 16.99 -6.56 -11.17
N LYS A 36 16.89 -7.87 -11.41
CA LYS A 36 15.61 -8.59 -11.44
C LYS A 36 15.22 -9.08 -10.04
N LEU A 37 16.20 -9.55 -9.28
CA LEU A 37 15.98 -10.06 -7.92
C LEU A 37 17.10 -9.57 -6.99
N PRO A 38 16.89 -8.45 -6.28
CA PRO A 38 17.84 -8.00 -5.27
C PRO A 38 17.93 -9.02 -4.12
N SER A 39 19.09 -9.10 -3.47
CA SER A 39 19.25 -9.99 -2.30
C SER A 39 18.38 -9.51 -1.14
N PRO A 40 17.93 -10.41 -0.24
CA PRO A 40 17.21 -10.02 0.98
C PRO A 40 17.91 -8.91 1.76
N PHE A 41 19.24 -9.00 1.86
CA PHE A 41 20.05 -7.97 2.52
C PHE A 41 20.01 -6.62 1.78
N ALA A 42 20.11 -6.62 0.45
CA ALA A 42 20.00 -5.40 -0.34
C ALA A 42 18.62 -4.74 -0.19
N VAL A 43 17.55 -5.54 -0.12
CA VAL A 43 16.19 -5.05 0.17
C VAL A 43 16.15 -4.38 1.54
N ALA A 44 16.67 -5.03 2.58
CA ALA A 44 16.71 -4.46 3.93
C ALA A 44 17.53 -3.15 3.98
N GLN A 45 18.67 -3.09 3.28
CA GLN A 45 19.47 -1.88 3.17
C GLN A 45 18.70 -0.73 2.51
N ARG A 46 18.01 -1.01 1.40
CA ARG A 46 17.19 0.00 0.69
C ARG A 46 16.04 0.52 1.54
N TRP A 47 15.39 -0.37 2.28
CA TRP A 47 14.36 0.01 3.25
C TRP A 47 14.89 1.02 4.28
N VAL A 48 16.03 0.73 4.89
CA VAL A 48 16.66 1.64 5.87
C VAL A 48 17.09 2.96 5.21
N GLN A 49 17.67 2.90 4.01
CA GLN A 49 18.10 4.08 3.27
C GLN A 49 16.94 5.03 2.93
N TYR A 50 15.79 4.49 2.49
CA TYR A 50 14.63 5.32 2.14
C TYR A 50 13.81 5.77 3.34
N LEU A 51 13.91 5.06 4.48
CA LEU A 51 13.34 5.49 5.74
C LEU A 51 14.08 6.69 6.33
N LEU A 52 15.41 6.74 6.16
CA LEU A 52 16.25 7.79 6.72
C LEU A 52 16.35 9.00 5.77
N PRO A 53 16.62 10.20 6.31
CA PRO A 53 16.89 11.39 5.50
C PRO A 53 18.16 11.19 4.66
N VAL A 54 18.07 11.47 3.35
CA VAL A 54 19.20 11.30 2.41
C VAL A 54 20.23 12.43 2.56
N ASP A 55 19.77 13.66 2.81
CA ASP A 55 20.64 14.82 2.96
C ASP A 55 21.10 15.01 4.40
N PRO A 56 22.36 15.41 4.65
CA PRO A 56 22.84 15.73 5.98
C PRO A 56 22.14 16.97 6.55
N TYR A 57 21.88 16.98 7.85
CA TYR A 57 21.25 18.12 8.52
C TYR A 57 22.19 19.34 8.51
N THR A 58 21.80 20.40 7.81
CA THR A 58 22.59 21.63 7.65
C THR A 58 22.25 22.72 8.68
N GLY A 59 21.38 22.44 9.65
CA GLY A 59 21.05 23.37 10.75
C GLY A 59 20.13 24.53 10.39
N SER A 60 19.72 24.66 9.12
CA SER A 60 18.94 25.79 8.61
C SER A 60 17.41 25.60 8.69
N GLY A 61 16.92 24.55 9.36
CA GLY A 61 15.48 24.22 9.42
C GLY A 61 15.06 23.47 10.68
N SER A 62 13.79 23.04 10.74
CA SER A 62 13.31 22.21 11.84
C SER A 62 13.94 20.82 11.76
N TRP A 63 14.56 20.38 12.86
CA TRP A 63 15.07 19.01 12.98
C TRP A 63 14.00 17.97 12.69
N LEU A 64 12.74 18.24 13.09
CA LEU A 64 11.62 17.34 12.89
C LEU A 64 11.29 17.16 11.40
N SER A 65 11.28 18.24 10.61
CA SER A 65 11.04 18.13 9.17
C SER A 65 12.15 17.38 8.45
N TRP A 66 13.39 17.55 8.90
CA TRP A 66 14.52 16.78 8.38
C TRP A 66 14.43 15.30 8.76
N ALA A 67 14.15 14.97 10.02
CA ALA A 67 14.06 13.59 10.49
C ALA A 67 13.00 12.76 9.74
N PHE A 68 11.93 13.40 9.26
CA PHE A 68 10.87 12.76 8.48
C PHE A 68 10.97 13.02 6.97
N SER A 69 12.07 13.57 6.46
CA SER A 69 12.26 13.82 5.02
C SER A 69 12.75 12.60 4.23
N GLY A 70 12.65 11.39 4.80
CA GLY A 70 12.93 10.15 4.07
C GLY A 70 11.91 9.93 2.95
N GLU A 71 12.37 9.43 1.81
CA GLU A 71 11.56 9.18 0.61
C GLU A 71 10.36 8.27 0.92
N LEU A 72 10.58 7.20 1.70
CA LEU A 72 9.51 6.25 2.07
C LEU A 72 8.42 6.91 2.90
N VAL A 73 8.78 7.86 3.77
CA VAL A 73 7.82 8.61 4.59
C VAL A 73 7.00 9.54 3.71
N GLY A 74 7.66 10.26 2.80
CA GLY A 74 7.00 11.11 1.81
C GLY A 74 5.99 10.33 0.94
N ASP A 75 6.41 9.19 0.40
CA ASP A 75 5.57 8.33 -0.43
C ASP A 75 4.40 7.70 0.34
N ALA A 76 4.63 7.30 1.59
CA ALA A 76 3.59 6.78 2.46
C ALA A 76 2.54 7.86 2.76
N ILE A 77 2.97 9.07 3.12
CA ILE A 77 2.07 10.19 3.38
C ILE A 77 1.30 10.55 2.10
N GLY A 78 1.99 10.67 0.96
CA GLY A 78 1.34 10.95 -0.33
C GLY A 78 0.29 9.89 -0.69
N SER A 79 0.59 8.62 -0.43
CA SER A 79 -0.36 7.51 -0.62
C SER A 79 -1.56 7.60 0.32
N MET A 80 -1.33 7.89 1.60
CA MET A 80 -2.40 8.09 2.58
C MET A 80 -3.30 9.27 2.22
N VAL A 81 -2.72 10.39 1.79
CA VAL A 81 -3.47 11.58 1.34
C VAL A 81 -4.36 11.23 0.15
N ARG A 82 -3.84 10.52 -0.86
CA ARG A 82 -4.65 10.08 -2.00
C ARG A 82 -5.81 9.18 -1.58
N VAL A 83 -5.56 8.23 -0.68
CA VAL A 83 -6.61 7.34 -0.14
C VAL A 83 -7.66 8.14 0.64
N ALA A 84 -7.22 9.05 1.52
CA ALA A 84 -8.12 9.88 2.32
C ALA A 84 -8.98 10.79 1.45
N MET A 85 -8.40 11.41 0.42
CA MET A 85 -9.13 12.25 -0.54
C MET A 85 -10.13 11.44 -1.35
N GLY A 86 -9.72 10.28 -1.88
CA GLY A 86 -10.62 9.38 -2.61
C GLY A 86 -11.79 8.90 -1.74
N PHE A 87 -11.51 8.55 -0.48
CA PHE A 87 -12.53 8.17 0.49
C PHE A 87 -13.47 9.34 0.82
N ALA A 88 -12.94 10.53 1.08
CA ALA A 88 -13.75 11.71 1.43
C ALA A 88 -14.71 12.09 0.29
N VAL A 89 -14.22 12.12 -0.96
CA VAL A 89 -15.04 12.39 -2.14
C VAL A 89 -16.08 11.28 -2.34
N GLY A 90 -15.64 10.01 -2.28
CA GLY A 90 -16.53 8.86 -2.44
C GLY A 90 -17.63 8.80 -1.37
N ALA A 91 -17.28 8.93 -0.10
CA ALA A 91 -18.22 8.95 1.02
C ALA A 91 -19.14 10.17 0.98
N GLY A 92 -18.60 11.34 0.63
CA GLY A 92 -19.38 12.57 0.50
C GLY A 92 -20.47 12.50 -0.55
N LEU A 93 -20.30 11.69 -1.60
CA LEU A 93 -21.33 11.46 -2.63
C LEU A 93 -22.20 10.25 -2.32
N ALA A 94 -21.60 9.14 -1.89
CA ALA A 94 -22.29 7.87 -1.69
C ALA A 94 -23.19 7.87 -0.44
N LEU A 95 -22.78 8.51 0.66
CA LEU A 95 -23.58 8.52 1.90
C LEU A 95 -24.89 9.29 1.73
N PRO A 96 -24.91 10.55 1.21
CA PRO A 96 -26.16 11.25 0.98
C PRO A 96 -27.06 10.52 -0.01
N LEU A 97 -26.51 10.00 -1.11
CA LEU A 97 -27.28 9.25 -2.11
C LEU A 97 -27.87 7.97 -1.53
N GLY A 98 -27.08 7.21 -0.77
CA GLY A 98 -27.54 6.01 -0.07
C GLY A 98 -28.64 6.31 0.95
N LEU A 99 -28.50 7.41 1.70
CA LEU A 99 -29.53 7.85 2.66
C LEU A 99 -30.82 8.26 1.94
N LEU A 100 -30.74 9.02 0.86
CA LEU A 100 -31.89 9.41 0.03
C LEU A 100 -32.60 8.20 -0.58
N MET A 101 -31.84 7.20 -1.02
CA MET A 101 -32.40 5.93 -1.52
C MET A 101 -33.10 5.15 -0.41
N GLY A 102 -32.58 5.17 0.82
CA GLY A 102 -33.23 4.55 1.98
C GLY A 102 -34.50 5.27 2.43
N ALA A 103 -34.53 6.61 2.31
CA ALA A 103 -35.67 7.43 2.73
C ALA A 103 -36.81 7.50 1.70
N SER A 104 -36.55 7.26 0.41
CA SER A 104 -37.55 7.40 -0.66
C SER A 104 -37.53 6.27 -1.68
N GLN A 105 -38.66 5.56 -1.78
CA GLN A 105 -38.87 4.52 -2.80
C GLN A 105 -38.74 5.04 -4.23
N ARG A 106 -39.06 6.32 -4.47
CA ARG A 106 -38.93 6.95 -5.79
C ARG A 106 -37.46 7.16 -6.18
N VAL A 107 -36.61 7.54 -5.22
CA VAL A 107 -35.17 7.69 -5.45
C VAL A 107 -34.51 6.32 -5.63
N TYR A 108 -34.89 5.35 -4.78
CA TYR A 108 -34.45 3.97 -4.91
C TYR A 108 -34.74 3.40 -6.32
N GLY A 109 -35.98 3.51 -6.80
CA GLY A 109 -36.36 2.98 -8.11
C GLY A 109 -35.58 3.60 -9.27
N LYS A 110 -35.25 4.91 -9.21
CA LYS A 110 -34.44 5.58 -10.24
C LYS A 110 -32.98 5.13 -10.22
N MET A 111 -32.39 4.98 -9.02
CA MET A 111 -30.98 4.62 -8.87
C MET A 111 -30.72 3.12 -8.97
N TYR A 112 -31.74 2.29 -8.84
CA TYR A 112 -31.66 0.84 -8.85
C TYR A 112 -30.87 0.28 -10.04
N ILE A 113 -31.21 0.70 -11.27
CA ILE A 113 -30.53 0.22 -12.48
C ILE A 113 -29.06 0.65 -12.51
N LEU A 114 -28.77 1.89 -12.14
CA LEU A 114 -27.41 2.43 -12.15
C LEU A 114 -26.52 1.71 -11.14
N VAL A 115 -27.02 1.50 -9.92
CA VAL A 115 -26.30 0.78 -8.87
C VAL A 115 -26.08 -0.69 -9.28
N GLN A 116 -27.06 -1.34 -9.89
CA GLN A 116 -26.89 -2.72 -10.35
C GLN A 116 -25.86 -2.88 -11.46
N VAL A 117 -25.77 -1.93 -12.38
CA VAL A 117 -24.76 -1.95 -13.46
C VAL A 117 -23.35 -1.75 -12.90
N LEU A 118 -23.19 -0.87 -11.90
CA LEU A 118 -21.89 -0.57 -11.30
C LEU A 118 -21.40 -1.65 -10.33
N ARG A 119 -22.33 -2.34 -9.64
CA ARG A 119 -22.02 -3.33 -8.59
C ARG A 119 -21.07 -4.48 -9.00
N PRO A 120 -21.20 -5.12 -10.18
CA PRO A 120 -20.36 -6.26 -10.55
C PRO A 120 -18.98 -5.86 -11.09
N ILE A 121 -18.74 -4.57 -11.37
CA ILE A 121 -17.48 -4.13 -11.99
C ILE A 121 -16.38 -4.18 -10.93
N PRO A 122 -15.31 -4.98 -11.12
CA PRO A 122 -14.24 -5.08 -10.15
C PRO A 122 -13.47 -3.76 -10.06
N PRO A 123 -13.01 -3.34 -8.87
CA PRO A 123 -12.26 -2.09 -8.70
C PRO A 123 -11.04 -1.95 -9.62
N SER A 124 -10.36 -3.06 -9.93
CA SER A 124 -9.19 -3.09 -10.81
C SER A 124 -9.50 -2.74 -12.27
N ALA A 125 -10.76 -2.86 -12.73
CA ALA A 125 -11.16 -2.46 -14.08
C ALA A 125 -11.17 -0.93 -14.27
N TYR A 126 -11.29 -0.15 -13.19
CA TYR A 126 -11.30 1.31 -13.27
C TYR A 126 -9.90 1.90 -13.47
N THR A 127 -8.83 1.19 -13.10
CA THR A 127 -7.45 1.68 -13.23
C THR A 127 -7.09 2.10 -14.66
N PRO A 128 -7.24 1.24 -15.70
CA PRO A 128 -6.92 1.65 -17.08
C PRO A 128 -7.87 2.72 -17.63
N LEU A 129 -9.14 2.72 -17.25
CA LEU A 129 -10.10 3.76 -17.67
C LEU A 129 -9.71 5.14 -17.13
N ALA A 130 -9.29 5.20 -15.86
CA ALA A 130 -8.81 6.43 -15.24
C ALA A 130 -7.53 6.94 -15.92
N MET A 131 -6.59 6.05 -16.27
CA MET A 131 -5.40 6.42 -17.03
C MET A 131 -5.77 7.08 -18.37
N LEU A 132 -6.70 6.49 -19.11
CA LEU A 132 -7.18 7.04 -20.39
C LEU A 132 -7.89 8.41 -20.22
N TRP A 133 -8.73 8.53 -19.19
CA TRP A 133 -9.55 9.73 -18.99
C TRP A 133 -8.74 10.93 -18.50
N PHE A 134 -7.78 10.69 -17.60
CA PHE A 134 -6.97 11.75 -16.99
C PHE A 134 -5.63 11.98 -17.68
N GLY A 135 -5.25 11.15 -18.66
CA GLY A 135 -4.00 11.29 -19.41
C GLY A 135 -2.75 11.10 -18.55
N LEU A 136 -2.78 10.12 -17.65
CA LEU A 136 -1.66 9.76 -16.76
C LEU A 136 -0.58 8.95 -17.46
#